data_AF-A0A397TJG4-F1
#
_entry.id   AF-A0A397TJG4-F1
#
_cell.length_a   1.000
_cell.length_b   1.000
_cell.length_c   1.000
_cell.angle_alpha   90.00
_cell.angle_beta   90.00
_cell.angle_gamma   90.00
#
_symmetry.space_group_name_H-M   'P 1'
#
loop_
_entity.id
_entity.type
_entity.pdbx_description
1 polymer ?
#
loop_
_entity_poly.entity_id
_entity_poly.type
_entity_poly.pdbx_seq_one_letter_code
_entity_poly.pdbx_strand_id
1 'polypeptide(L)' 'MFSHHFQQLADLIRPHPVFSSQGMKLQACVEFQLAIFLCQLGFTGNIFEHCSRFGIGEETIILYTKRVI' A
#
# COMPACT_ATOMS: atom_id res chain seq x y z
N MET A 1 11.28 -11.68 -6.33
CA MET A 1 11.47 -10.95 -7.60
C MET A 1 10.10 -10.45 -8.01
N PHE A 2 9.84 -9.14 -7.97
CA PHE A 2 8.54 -8.61 -8.38
C PHE A 2 8.37 -8.80 -9.89
N SER A 3 7.14 -9.05 -10.34
CA SER A 3 6.82 -9.06 -11.77
C SER A 3 7.31 -7.76 -12.41
N HIS A 4 7.88 -7.84 -13.62
CA HIS A 4 8.32 -6.65 -14.38
C HIS A 4 7.21 -5.59 -14.47
N HIS A 5 5.96 -6.03 -14.66
CA HIS A 5 4.80 -5.15 -14.71
C HIS A 5 4.49 -4.46 -13.37
N PHE A 6 4.71 -5.15 -12.25
CA PHE A 6 4.52 -4.58 -10.93
C PHE A 6 5.54 -3.47 -10.66
N GLN A 7 6.80 -3.71 -11.02
CA GLN A 7 7.86 -2.72 -10.85
C GLN A 7 7.62 -1.49 -11.72
N GLN A 8 7.25 -1.69 -13.00
CA GLN A 8 6.88 -0.58 -13.89
C GLN A 8 5.72 0.25 -13.34
N LEU A 9 4.69 -0.39 -12.77
CA LEU A 9 3.57 0.31 -12.15
C LEU A 9 4.04 1.09 -10.91
N ALA A 10 4.86 0.48 -10.05
CA ALA A 10 5.41 1.16 -8.89
C ALA A 10 6.26 2.38 -9.27
N ASP A 11 7.10 2.26 -10.31
CA ASP A 11 7.90 3.38 -10.83
C ASP A 11 7.02 4.52 -11.38
N LEU A 12 5.94 4.17 -12.09
CA LEU A 12 5.00 5.14 -12.67
C LEU A 12 4.25 5.95 -11.61
N ILE A 13 3.84 5.30 -10.51
CA ILE A 13 3.05 5.95 -9.45
C ILE A 13 3.90 6.56 -8.34
N ARG A 14 5.18 6.18 -8.23
CA ARG A 14 6.12 6.70 -7.22
C ARG A 14 6.12 8.23 -7.08
N PRO A 15 6.07 9.04 -8.15
CA PRO A 15 6.04 10.51 -8.01
C PRO A 15 4.67 11.05 -7.58
N HIS A 16 3.62 10.22 -7.51
CA HIS A 16 2.28 10.70 -7.17
C HIS A 16 2.19 11.11 -5.69
N PRO A 17 1.65 12.30 -5.37
CA PRO A 17 1.59 12.83 -3.99
C PRO A 17 0.90 11.92 -2.97
N VAL A 18 0.05 11.01 -3.45
CA VAL A 18 -0.66 10.00 -2.67
C VAL A 18 0.30 9.00 -1.97
N PHE A 19 1.45 8.73 -2.56
CA PHE A 19 2.48 7.85 -2.00
C PHE A 19 3.63 8.63 -1.36
N SER A 20 3.62 9.97 -1.47
CA SER A 20 4.58 10.83 -0.79
C SER A 20 4.41 10.78 0.73
N SER A 21 5.51 10.71 1.46
CA SER A 21 5.48 10.79 2.91
C SER A 21 5.18 12.23 3.36
N GLN A 22 3.95 12.49 3.79
CA GLN A 22 3.51 13.82 4.25
C GLN A 22 3.81 14.10 5.74
N GLY A 23 4.60 13.26 6.43
CA GLY A 23 4.83 13.41 7.86
C GLY A 23 6.21 12.96 8.33
N MET A 24 6.49 13.22 9.61
CA MET A 24 7.75 12.86 10.29
C MET A 24 7.93 11.35 10.50
N LYS A 25 6.86 10.56 10.34
CA LYS A 25 6.92 9.10 10.47
C LYS A 25 7.38 8.46 9.16
N LEU A 26 8.31 7.51 9.28
CA LEU A 26 8.73 6.64 8.19
C LEU A 26 7.52 5.89 7.63
N GLN A 27 7.28 6.03 6.33
CA GLN A 27 6.32 5.22 5.58
C GLN A 27 7.07 4.11 4.83
N ALA A 28 6.41 2.99 4.61
CA ALA A 28 6.96 1.92 3.79
C ALA A 28 7.17 2.39 2.33
N CYS A 29 7.98 1.65 1.57
CA CYS A 29 8.21 1.95 0.15
C CYS A 29 6.92 1.85 -0.67
N VAL A 30 6.91 2.53 -1.82
CA VAL A 30 5.73 2.62 -2.71
C VAL A 30 5.27 1.23 -3.17
N GLU A 31 6.20 0.32 -3.40
CA GLU A 31 5.93 -1.07 -3.75
C GLU A 31 5.08 -1.76 -2.67
N PHE A 32 5.41 -1.54 -1.40
CA PHE A 32 4.68 -2.14 -0.29
C PHE A 32 3.28 -1.51 -0.12
N GLN A 33 3.19 -0.19 -0.24
CA GLN A 33 1.91 0.53 -0.22
C GLN A 33 0.98 0.07 -1.35
N LEU A 34 1.53 -0.07 -2.56
CA LEU A 34 0.82 -0.57 -3.74
C LEU A 34 0.35 -2.01 -3.57
N ALA A 35 1.18 -2.88 -3.00
CA ALA A 35 0.80 -4.27 -2.75
C ALA A 35 -0.41 -4.37 -1.80
N ILE A 36 -0.43 -3.56 -0.74
CA ILE A 36 -1.56 -3.48 0.20
C ILE A 36 -2.81 -2.94 -0.49
N PHE A 37 -2.68 -1.87 -1.28
CA PHE A 37 -3.78 -1.29 -2.04
C PHE A 37 -4.41 -2.30 -3.00
N LEU A 38 -3.59 -2.99 -3.81
CA LEU A 38 -4.06 -4.01 -4.76
C LEU A 38 -4.68 -5.20 -4.05
N CYS A 39 -4.12 -5.62 -2.91
CA CYS A 39 -4.74 -6.67 -2.11
C CYS A 39 -6.11 -6.23 -1.61
N GLN A 40 -6.26 -5.00 -1.12
CA GLN A 40 -7.54 -4.49 -0.64
C GLN A 40 -8.63 -4.47 -1.71
N LEU A 41 -8.29 -4.10 -2.96
CA LEU A 41 -9.27 -4.04 -4.06
C LEU A 41 -10.01 -5.36 -4.30
N GLY A 42 -9.33 -6.50 -4.09
CA GLY A 42 -9.91 -7.84 -4.26
C GLY A 42 -10.25 -8.54 -2.96
N PHE A 43 -10.08 -7.89 -1.81
CA PHE A 43 -10.19 -8.53 -0.50
C PHE A 43 -11.60 -8.40 0.07
N THR A 44 -12.24 -9.54 0.35
CA THR A 44 -13.57 -9.63 0.97
C THR A 44 -13.51 -10.04 2.44
N GLY A 45 -12.31 -10.21 3.01
CA GLY A 45 -12.11 -10.63 4.39
C GLY A 45 -12.10 -9.48 5.39
N ASN A 46 -11.77 -9.78 6.65
CA ASN A 46 -11.72 -8.78 7.71
C ASN A 46 -10.38 -8.03 7.70
N ILE A 47 -10.38 -6.75 8.07
CA ILE A 47 -9.17 -5.93 8.20
C ILE A 47 -8.10 -6.58 9.09
N PHE A 48 -8.49 -7.36 10.11
CA PHE A 48 -7.53 -8.10 10.95
C PHE A 48 -6.76 -9.20 10.20
N GLU A 49 -7.39 -9.88 9.25
CA GLU A 49 -6.71 -10.86 8.39
C GLU A 49 -5.72 -10.16 7.46
N HIS A 50 -6.11 -8.97 6.97
CA HIS A 50 -5.24 -8.11 6.19
C HIS A 50 -4.03 -7.62 7.02
N CYS A 51 -4.26 -7.16 8.26
CA CYS A 51 -3.20 -6.79 9.21
C CYS A 51 -2.23 -7.95 9.46
N SER A 52 -2.76 -9.14 9.71
CA SER A 52 -1.97 -10.35 9.96
C SER A 52 -1.10 -10.73 8.76
N ARG A 53 -1.65 -10.64 7.54
CA ARG A 53 -0.95 -10.99 6.30
C ARG A 53 0.29 -10.14 6.03
N PHE A 54 0.26 -8.86 6.41
CA PHE A 54 1.35 -7.91 6.16
C PHE A 54 2.14 -7.53 7.42
N GLY A 55 1.73 -7.98 8.60
CA GLY A 55 2.38 -7.65 9.87
C GLY A 55 2.28 -6.15 10.22
N ILE A 56 1.18 -5.49 9.85
CA ILE A 56 0.97 -4.05 10.04
C ILE A 56 -0.31 -3.78 10.84
N GLY A 57 -0.38 -2.59 11.43
CA GLY A 57 -1.58 -2.13 12.14
C GLY A 57 -2.69 -1.69 11.18
N GLU A 58 -3.92 -1.73 11.68
CA GLU A 58 -5.14 -1.32 10.95
C GLU A 58 -5.01 0.08 10.34
N GLU A 59 -4.48 1.04 11.11
CA GLU A 59 -4.28 2.41 10.64
C GLU A 59 -3.37 2.50 9.41
N THR A 60 -2.40 1.59 9.29
CA THR A 60 -1.49 1.54 8.14
C THR A 60 -2.22 1.07 6.88
N ILE A 61 -3.10 0.07 7.03
CA ILE A 61 -3.96 -0.38 5.93
C ILE A 61 -4.89 0.74 5.49
N ILE A 62 -5.55 1.40 6.44
CA ILE A 62 -6.43 2.54 6.15
C ILE A 62 -5.65 3.65 5.45
N LEU A 63 -4.44 3.97 5.92
CA LEU A 63 -3.59 5.00 5.32
C LEU A 63 -3.23 4.69 3.87
N TYR A 64 -2.89 3.43 3.55
CA TYR A 64 -2.48 3.06 2.19
C TYR A 64 -3.66 2.78 1.25
N THR A 65 -4.85 2.57 1.78
CA THR A 65 -6.06 2.29 0.98
C THR A 65 -6.97 3.50 0.80
N LYS A 66 -7.11 4.37 1.79
CA LYS A 66 -8.01 5.54 1.72
C LYS A 66 -7.49 6.71 0.91
N ARG A 67 -6.17 6.82 0.66
CA ARG A 67 -5.63 8.00 -0.02
C ARG A 67 -6.07 8.14 -1.50
N VAL A 68 -6.79 7.17 -2.06
CA VAL A 68 -7.25 7.14 -3.46
C VAL A 68 -8.68 7.67 -3.62
N ILE A 69 -9.39 8.02 -2.54
CA ILE A 69 -10.77 8.58 -2.56
C ILE A 69 -10.76 10.02 -2.07
#